data_AF-A0A7L4FQV0-F1
#
_entry.id   AF-A0A7L4FQV0-F1
#
_cell.length_a   1.000
_cell.length_b   1.000
_cell.length_c   1.000
_cell.angle_alpha   90.00
_cell.angle_beta   90.00
_cell.angle_gamma   90.00
#
_symmetry.space_group_name_H-M   'P 1'
#
loop_
_entity.id
_entity.type
_entity.pdbx_description
1 polymer ?
#
loop_
_entity_poly.entity_id
_entity_poly.type
_entity_poly.pdbx_seq_one_letter_code
_entity_poly.pdbx_strand_id
1 'polypeptide(L)'
;APRGDDGTAVFSLSDQKDVALEIHVTNLPSDPAEPQRDGDDAHEALLTAAFPPELPYAGLRPYDGRAPGPVLCLANQNGSQVECELGNPLKRGAQVRFFLILSTLGITLQTTDLAVELALSTISEQPGLEPVLARARVVIELPLSVTGVAVPPRLFFGGVVRGESAMRRESQVGSAVRFEVTVSHRGPSLKTLGSAFLTLLWPQELPSGKWLLYPLHMELAAPPGRGGPCSPPANPLGLALVQP
;
A
#
# COMPACT_ATOMS: atom_id res chain seq x y z
N ALA A 1 16.48 -3.70 6.17
CA ALA A 1 15.14 -3.09 6.15
C ALA A 1 14.97 -2.17 7.35
N PRO A 2 14.18 -1.09 7.26
CA PRO A 2 13.72 -0.37 8.45
C PRO A 2 13.08 -1.37 9.41
N ARG A 3 13.33 -1.23 10.71
CA ARG A 3 12.74 -2.06 11.75
C ARG A 3 11.78 -1.19 12.56
N GLY A 4 10.62 -1.74 12.92
CA GLY A 4 9.71 -1.13 13.87
C GLY A 4 10.30 -1.11 15.28
N ASP A 5 9.60 -0.46 16.20
CA ASP A 5 10.01 -0.35 17.61
C ASP A 5 10.13 -1.72 18.31
N ASP A 6 9.48 -2.75 17.76
CA ASP A 6 9.53 -4.15 18.20
C ASP A 6 10.60 -5.00 17.49
N GLY A 7 11.40 -4.38 16.60
CA GLY A 7 12.44 -5.06 15.83
C GLY A 7 11.94 -5.79 14.58
N THR A 8 10.63 -5.82 14.31
CA THR A 8 10.02 -6.43 13.11
C THR A 8 10.37 -5.61 11.87
N ALA A 9 10.66 -6.26 10.74
CA ALA A 9 10.93 -5.55 9.50
C ALA A 9 9.69 -4.77 9.04
N VAL A 10 9.88 -3.54 8.56
CA VAL A 10 8.82 -2.72 7.98
C VAL A 10 9.05 -2.62 6.48
N PHE A 11 8.02 -2.95 5.71
CA PHE A 11 7.95 -2.83 4.27
C PHE A 11 7.02 -1.68 3.89
N SER A 12 7.59 -0.56 3.45
CA SER A 12 6.83 0.57 2.94
C SER A 12 6.55 0.37 1.45
N LEU A 13 5.30 0.09 1.10
CA LEU A 13 4.84 0.00 -0.28
C LEU A 13 4.45 1.38 -0.77
N SER A 14 5.18 1.86 -1.77
CA SER A 14 4.87 3.07 -2.52
C SER A 14 4.66 2.73 -4.00
N ASP A 15 5.75 2.55 -4.75
CA ASP A 15 5.75 2.31 -6.20
C ASP A 15 6.60 1.11 -6.66
N GLN A 16 7.24 0.40 -5.73
CA GLN A 16 8.06 -0.76 -6.08
C GLN A 16 7.18 -1.92 -6.53
N LYS A 17 7.49 -2.46 -7.72
CA LYS A 17 6.82 -3.65 -8.29
C LYS A 17 7.26 -4.96 -7.67
N ASP A 18 8.46 -4.95 -7.07
CA ASP A 18 9.11 -6.13 -6.51
C ASP A 18 9.81 -5.76 -5.19
N VAL A 19 9.97 -6.76 -4.32
CA VAL A 19 10.78 -6.70 -3.10
C VAL A 19 11.83 -7.81 -3.13
N ALA A 20 13.02 -7.54 -2.59
CA ALA A 20 14.10 -8.51 -2.50
C ALA A 20 14.19 -9.07 -1.08
N LEU A 21 14.10 -10.39 -0.94
CA LEU A 21 14.37 -11.12 0.28
C LEU A 21 15.80 -11.65 0.24
N GLU A 22 16.66 -11.12 1.10
CA GLU A 22 18.02 -11.64 1.27
C GLU A 22 17.99 -12.98 1.97
N ILE A 23 18.62 -13.97 1.34
CA ILE A 23 18.80 -15.31 1.89
C ILE A 23 20.28 -15.49 2.18
N HIS A 24 20.59 -15.88 3.42
CA HIS A 24 21.94 -16.24 3.85
C HIS A 24 21.88 -17.60 4.55
N VAL A 25 22.36 -18.63 3.86
CA VAL A 25 22.46 -20.00 4.39
C VAL A 25 23.92 -20.30 4.71
N THR A 26 24.16 -21.00 5.81
CA THR A 26 25.50 -21.37 6.26
C THR A 26 25.56 -22.84 6.62
N ASN A 27 26.63 -23.53 6.20
CA ASN A 27 27.01 -24.82 6.74
C ASN A 27 28.22 -24.63 7.68
N LEU A 28 28.00 -23.93 8.79
CA LEU A 28 29.02 -23.68 9.80
C LEU A 28 28.77 -24.63 11.00
N PRO A 29 29.81 -25.01 11.73
CA PRO A 29 29.61 -25.72 12.99
C PRO A 29 28.81 -24.84 13.95
N SER A 30 27.94 -25.45 14.76
CA SER A 30 27.08 -24.72 15.70
C SER A 30 27.92 -24.02 16.78
N ASP A 31 29.03 -24.64 17.19
CA ASP A 31 30.02 -24.06 18.09
C ASP A 31 31.39 -23.92 17.38
N PRO A 32 31.86 -22.68 17.11
CA PRO A 32 33.18 -22.44 16.55
C PRO A 32 34.35 -22.96 17.40
N ALA A 33 34.17 -23.13 18.72
CA ALA A 33 35.18 -23.68 19.62
C ALA A 33 35.27 -25.22 19.55
N GLU A 34 34.20 -25.89 19.12
CA GLU A 34 34.11 -27.34 18.96
C GLU A 34 33.71 -27.74 17.53
N PRO A 35 34.47 -27.34 16.49
CA PRO A 35 34.06 -27.50 15.10
C PRO A 35 33.96 -28.94 14.62
N GLN A 36 34.47 -29.91 15.40
CA GLN A 36 34.42 -31.35 15.09
C GLN A 36 33.11 -31.99 15.53
N ARG A 37 32.28 -31.29 16.33
CA ARG A 37 31.04 -31.83 16.87
C ARG A 37 29.92 -31.90 15.81
N ASP A 38 29.91 -30.97 14.87
CA ASP A 38 28.96 -30.88 13.77
C ASP A 38 29.52 -30.06 12.58
N GLY A 39 28.67 -29.69 11.62
CA GLY A 39 29.03 -28.87 10.47
C GLY A 39 29.76 -29.64 9.36
N ASP A 40 29.54 -30.95 9.25
CA ASP A 40 30.02 -31.76 8.13
C ASP A 40 29.37 -31.37 6.79
N ASP A 41 29.88 -31.93 5.70
CA ASP A 41 29.30 -31.74 4.37
C ASP A 41 27.80 -32.16 4.36
N ALA A 42 26.93 -31.26 3.89
CA ALA A 42 25.49 -31.53 3.79
C ALA A 42 25.15 -32.00 2.37
N HIS A 43 24.73 -33.25 2.20
CA HIS A 43 24.39 -33.84 0.91
C HIS A 43 22.98 -33.42 0.47
N GLU A 44 22.82 -33.14 -0.83
CA GLU A 44 21.54 -32.68 -1.40
C GLU A 44 20.90 -31.56 -0.57
N ALA A 45 21.67 -30.49 -0.29
CA ALA A 45 21.19 -29.36 0.49
C ALA A 45 20.24 -28.50 -0.34
N LEU A 46 19.02 -28.33 0.13
CA LEU A 46 17.94 -27.59 -0.52
C LEU A 46 17.38 -26.51 0.41
N LEU A 47 16.86 -25.44 -0.18
CA LEU A 47 15.99 -24.46 0.47
C LEU A 47 14.63 -24.45 -0.22
N THR A 48 13.58 -24.70 0.55
CA THR A 48 12.20 -24.52 0.11
C THR A 48 11.65 -23.24 0.72
N ALA A 49 11.27 -22.28 -0.12
CA ALA A 49 10.62 -21.05 0.32
C ALA A 49 9.15 -21.04 -0.11
N ALA A 50 8.23 -20.83 0.83
CA ALA A 50 6.80 -20.72 0.60
C ALA A 50 6.34 -19.27 0.78
N PHE A 51 5.64 -18.76 -0.23
CA PHE A 51 5.24 -17.37 -0.34
C PHE A 51 3.74 -17.19 -0.16
N PRO A 52 3.31 -16.11 0.50
CA PRO A 52 1.91 -15.77 0.59
C PRO A 52 1.42 -15.22 -0.76
N PRO A 53 0.12 -15.28 -1.07
CA PRO A 53 -0.42 -14.84 -2.36
C PRO A 53 -0.16 -13.36 -2.68
N GLU A 54 0.16 -12.55 -1.66
CA GLU A 54 0.54 -11.16 -1.78
C GLU A 54 1.95 -10.95 -2.38
N LEU A 55 2.84 -11.94 -2.24
CA LEU A 55 4.26 -11.89 -2.63
C LEU A 55 4.69 -13.07 -3.53
N PRO A 56 4.04 -13.32 -4.69
CA PRO A 56 4.44 -14.42 -5.56
C PRO A 56 5.89 -14.26 -6.06
N TYR A 57 6.59 -15.38 -6.21
CA TYR A 57 7.95 -15.42 -6.71
C TYR A 57 8.06 -14.81 -8.12
N ALA A 58 9.07 -13.95 -8.31
CA ALA A 58 9.33 -13.24 -9.56
C ALA A 58 10.72 -13.53 -10.15
N GLY A 59 11.69 -13.95 -9.32
CA GLY A 59 13.01 -14.33 -9.84
C GLY A 59 14.10 -14.47 -8.78
N LEU A 60 15.31 -14.80 -9.25
CA LEU A 60 16.51 -14.98 -8.44
C LEU A 60 17.55 -13.92 -8.82
N ARG A 61 18.21 -13.32 -7.83
CA ARG A 61 19.36 -12.43 -8.04
C ARG A 61 20.58 -12.88 -7.22
N PRO A 62 21.77 -12.94 -7.82
CA PRO A 62 23.00 -13.19 -7.08
C PRO A 62 23.32 -12.05 -6.13
N TYR A 63 23.99 -12.36 -5.01
CA TYR A 63 24.40 -11.35 -4.04
C TYR A 63 25.43 -10.36 -4.60
N ASP A 64 26.45 -10.85 -5.32
CA ASP A 64 27.59 -10.05 -5.80
C ASP A 64 27.42 -9.49 -7.23
N GLY A 65 26.24 -9.61 -7.84
CA GLY A 65 25.95 -9.08 -9.20
C GLY A 65 26.72 -9.73 -10.36
N ARG A 66 27.71 -10.60 -10.09
CA ARG A 66 28.28 -11.54 -11.05
C ARG A 66 27.31 -12.71 -11.26
N ALA A 67 27.49 -13.45 -12.37
CA ALA A 67 26.67 -14.60 -12.78
C ALA A 67 26.17 -15.40 -11.57
N PRO A 68 24.92 -15.91 -11.59
CA PRO A 68 24.34 -16.62 -10.46
C PRO A 68 25.41 -17.56 -9.89
N GLY A 69 25.64 -17.47 -8.58
CA GLY A 69 26.38 -18.52 -7.89
C GLY A 69 25.73 -19.89 -8.19
N PRO A 70 26.22 -20.99 -7.61
CA PRO A 70 25.74 -22.34 -7.93
C PRO A 70 24.27 -22.61 -7.59
N VAL A 71 23.50 -21.62 -7.13
CA VAL A 71 22.11 -21.76 -6.71
C VAL A 71 21.18 -21.77 -7.92
N LEU A 72 20.56 -22.91 -8.17
CA LEU A 72 19.46 -23.07 -9.12
C LEU A 72 18.15 -23.09 -8.34
N CYS A 73 17.19 -22.24 -8.71
CA CYS A 73 15.88 -22.20 -8.08
C CYS A 73 14.77 -22.53 -9.10
N LEU A 74 13.90 -23.47 -8.74
CA LEU A 74 12.75 -23.90 -9.53
C LEU A 74 11.46 -23.54 -8.78
N ALA A 75 10.66 -22.68 -9.39
CA ALA A 75 9.37 -22.27 -8.83
C ALA A 75 8.23 -23.13 -9.38
N ASN A 76 7.19 -23.31 -8.57
CA ASN A 76 5.94 -23.90 -9.01
C ASN A 76 5.17 -22.95 -9.94
N GLN A 77 4.11 -23.46 -10.61
CA GLN A 77 3.41 -22.72 -11.67
C GLN A 77 2.78 -21.40 -11.22
N ASN A 78 2.35 -21.30 -9.96
CA ASN A 78 1.71 -20.11 -9.40
C ASN A 78 2.69 -19.20 -8.64
N GLY A 79 3.98 -19.57 -8.55
CA GLY A 79 4.99 -18.82 -7.80
C GLY A 79 4.76 -18.78 -6.29
N SER A 80 3.94 -19.67 -5.73
CA SER A 80 3.70 -19.75 -4.28
C SER A 80 4.79 -20.53 -3.54
N GLN A 81 5.64 -21.26 -4.26
CA GLN A 81 6.74 -22.01 -3.68
C GLN A 81 7.92 -22.05 -4.65
N VAL A 82 9.13 -21.95 -4.11
CA VAL A 82 10.38 -22.16 -4.86
C VAL A 82 11.28 -23.11 -4.10
N GLU A 83 11.91 -24.02 -4.83
CA GLU A 83 12.95 -24.91 -4.32
C GLU A 83 14.29 -24.49 -4.92
N CYS A 84 15.29 -24.28 -4.06
CA CYS A 84 16.61 -23.79 -4.44
C CYS A 84 17.68 -24.81 -4.05
N GLU A 85 18.44 -25.28 -5.03
CA GLU A 85 19.59 -26.16 -4.83
C GLU A 85 20.78 -25.37 -4.27
N LEU A 86 21.23 -25.72 -3.06
CA LEU A 86 22.32 -25.02 -2.37
C LEU A 86 23.68 -25.69 -2.60
N GLY A 87 23.69 -27.00 -2.85
CA GLY A 87 24.87 -27.77 -3.20
C GLY A 87 24.73 -29.27 -2.91
N ASN A 88 25.48 -30.09 -3.64
CA ASN A 88 25.56 -31.53 -3.41
C ASN A 88 27.03 -32.05 -3.44
N PRO A 89 27.71 -32.13 -2.29
CA PRO A 89 27.29 -31.57 -1.00
C PRO A 89 27.54 -30.07 -0.90
N LEU A 90 26.77 -29.40 -0.05
CA LEU A 90 27.12 -28.09 0.49
C LEU A 90 28.26 -28.28 1.50
N LYS A 91 29.45 -27.80 1.14
CA LYS A 91 30.69 -28.04 1.89
C LYS A 91 30.68 -27.46 3.30
N ARG A 92 31.37 -28.12 4.23
CA ARG A 92 31.70 -27.57 5.55
C ARG A 92 32.32 -26.19 5.40
N GLY A 93 31.86 -25.23 6.20
CA GLY A 93 32.30 -23.84 6.18
C GLY A 93 31.68 -22.99 5.06
N ALA A 94 30.84 -23.57 4.19
CA ALA A 94 30.24 -22.83 3.10
C ALA A 94 29.22 -21.81 3.59
N GLN A 95 29.15 -20.68 2.88
CA GLN A 95 28.10 -19.67 3.05
C GLN A 95 27.54 -19.33 1.69
N VAL A 96 26.23 -19.37 1.57
CA VAL A 96 25.50 -19.12 0.33
C VAL A 96 24.63 -17.90 0.54
N ARG A 97 24.76 -16.90 -0.33
CA ARG A 97 23.99 -15.66 -0.28
C ARG A 97 23.38 -15.34 -1.64
N PHE A 98 22.10 -15.01 -1.64
CA PHE A 98 21.35 -14.60 -2.83
C PHE A 98 20.08 -13.85 -2.43
N PHE A 99 19.38 -13.31 -3.41
CA PHE A 99 18.10 -12.65 -3.21
C PHE A 99 16.99 -13.37 -3.97
N LEU A 100 15.90 -13.65 -3.27
CA LEU A 100 14.63 -14.02 -3.90
C LEU A 100 13.87 -12.73 -4.19
N ILE A 101 13.49 -12.53 -5.45
CA ILE A 101 12.71 -11.38 -5.89
C ILE A 101 11.24 -11.80 -5.88
N LEU A 102 10.43 -11.04 -5.14
CA LEU A 102 9.02 -11.31 -4.92
C LEU A 102 8.20 -10.15 -5.49
N SER A 103 7.17 -10.44 -6.27
CA SER A 103 6.32 -9.40 -6.84
C SER A 103 5.36 -8.85 -5.79
N THR A 104 5.18 -7.54 -5.74
CA THR A 104 4.27 -6.86 -4.79
C THR A 104 2.86 -6.70 -5.35
N LEU A 105 2.58 -7.22 -6.55
CA LEU A 105 1.31 -7.05 -7.27
C LEU A 105 0.09 -7.68 -6.60
N GLY A 106 0.31 -8.57 -5.62
CA GLY A 106 -0.73 -9.19 -4.80
C GLY A 106 -1.08 -8.39 -3.54
N ILE A 107 -0.28 -7.40 -3.15
CA ILE A 107 -0.52 -6.59 -1.94
C ILE A 107 -1.75 -5.69 -2.14
N THR A 108 -2.61 -5.62 -1.12
CA THR A 108 -3.82 -4.80 -1.11
C THR A 108 -3.82 -3.83 0.08
N LEU A 109 -4.77 -2.88 0.10
CA LEU A 109 -4.95 -1.96 1.25
C LEU A 109 -5.24 -2.66 2.59
N GLN A 110 -5.68 -3.92 2.56
CA GLN A 110 -5.98 -4.70 3.78
C GLN A 110 -4.77 -5.52 4.26
N THR A 111 -3.70 -5.58 3.46
CA THR A 111 -2.49 -6.33 3.81
C THR A 111 -1.72 -5.55 4.87
N THR A 112 -1.66 -6.07 6.10
CA THR A 112 -0.92 -5.47 7.22
C THR A 112 0.39 -6.18 7.50
N ASP A 113 0.47 -7.47 7.19
CA ASP A 113 1.59 -8.33 7.54
C ASP A 113 1.87 -9.32 6.40
N LEU A 114 3.15 -9.60 6.20
CA LEU A 114 3.68 -10.56 5.24
C LEU A 114 4.54 -11.57 5.99
N ALA A 115 4.42 -12.84 5.61
CA ALA A 115 5.22 -13.92 6.19
C ALA A 115 5.65 -14.87 5.08
N VAL A 116 6.96 -15.08 4.98
CA VAL A 116 7.57 -16.06 4.06
C VAL A 116 8.19 -17.16 4.91
N GLU A 117 7.84 -18.40 4.63
CA GLU A 117 8.39 -19.56 5.32
C GLU A 117 9.58 -20.10 4.54
N LEU A 118 10.69 -20.35 5.24
CA LEU A 118 11.95 -20.81 4.69
C LEU A 118 12.34 -22.11 5.39
N ALA A 119 12.28 -23.24 4.68
CA ALA A 119 12.62 -24.55 5.20
C ALA A 119 13.86 -25.10 4.50
N LEU A 120 14.88 -25.45 5.27
CA LEU A 120 16.06 -26.15 4.76
C LEU A 120 15.81 -27.66 4.78
N SER A 121 16.40 -28.39 3.84
CA SER A 121 16.42 -29.85 3.86
C SER A 121 17.74 -30.40 3.31
N THR A 122 18.09 -31.61 3.74
CA THR A 122 19.28 -32.35 3.32
C THR A 122 19.04 -33.84 3.58
N ILE A 123 19.76 -34.71 2.87
CA ILE A 123 19.76 -36.15 3.16
C ILE A 123 20.81 -36.55 4.22
N SER A 124 21.68 -35.62 4.63
CA SER A 124 22.57 -35.80 5.77
C SER A 124 21.79 -35.82 7.09
N GLU A 125 22.35 -36.47 8.13
CA GLU A 125 21.74 -36.46 9.46
C GLU A 125 21.83 -35.07 10.08
N GLN A 126 20.68 -34.41 10.26
CA GLN A 126 20.59 -33.08 10.84
C GLN A 126 19.31 -32.94 11.67
N PRO A 127 19.39 -33.17 13.00
CA PRO A 127 18.22 -33.04 13.87
C PRO A 127 17.82 -31.57 14.07
N GLY A 128 16.52 -31.29 14.13
CA GLY A 128 16.00 -29.97 14.52
C GLY A 128 16.12 -28.89 13.45
N LEU A 129 16.04 -29.26 12.17
CA LEU A 129 16.03 -28.31 11.06
C LEU A 129 14.65 -27.64 10.93
N GLU A 130 14.37 -26.71 11.84
CA GLU A 130 13.07 -26.02 11.91
C GLU A 130 12.94 -24.93 10.84
N PRO A 131 11.75 -24.73 10.25
CA PRO A 131 11.49 -23.63 9.33
C PRO A 131 11.67 -22.26 9.97
N VAL A 132 12.19 -21.31 9.20
CA VAL A 132 12.32 -19.90 9.59
C VAL A 132 11.21 -19.09 8.94
N LEU A 133 10.49 -18.30 9.76
CA LEU A 133 9.44 -17.41 9.26
C LEU A 133 9.94 -15.97 9.17
N ALA A 134 10.20 -15.49 7.96
CA ALA A 134 10.55 -14.10 7.70
C ALA A 134 9.29 -13.23 7.67
N ARG A 135 9.11 -12.38 8.69
CA ARG A 135 7.94 -11.49 8.82
C ARG A 135 8.26 -10.04 8.50
N ALA A 136 7.33 -9.35 7.86
CA ALA A 136 7.38 -7.92 7.65
C ALA A 136 5.99 -7.28 7.83
N ARG A 137 5.94 -6.15 8.53
CA ARG A 137 4.75 -5.29 8.60
C ARG A 137 4.69 -4.42 7.37
N VAL A 138 3.51 -4.28 6.78
CA VAL A 138 3.28 -3.48 5.57
C VAL A 138 2.76 -2.11 5.95
N VAL A 139 3.40 -1.08 5.42
CA VAL A 139 2.95 0.31 5.51
C VAL A 139 2.72 0.79 4.09
N ILE A 140 1.51 1.26 3.78
CA ILE A 140 1.16 1.74 2.45
C ILE A 140 1.10 3.26 2.50
N GLU A 141 1.94 3.92 1.70
CA GLU A 141 1.98 5.38 1.62
C GLU A 141 1.17 5.86 0.41
N LEU A 142 0.09 6.60 0.68
CA LEU A 142 -0.79 7.18 -0.35
C LEU A 142 -0.61 8.70 -0.40
N PRO A 143 0.15 9.24 -1.36
CA PRO A 143 0.30 10.68 -1.55
C PRO A 143 -0.98 11.29 -2.16
N LEU A 144 -1.96 11.55 -1.31
CA LEU A 144 -3.18 12.27 -1.64
C LEU A 144 -2.95 13.79 -1.57
N SER A 145 -3.58 14.52 -2.48
CA SER A 145 -3.58 15.98 -2.49
C SER A 145 -4.98 16.51 -2.76
N VAL A 146 -5.31 17.64 -2.13
CA VAL A 146 -6.61 18.30 -2.26
C VAL A 146 -6.37 19.74 -2.72
N THR A 147 -7.07 20.15 -3.77
CA THR A 147 -7.03 21.52 -4.30
C THR A 147 -8.44 22.08 -4.42
N GLY A 148 -8.63 23.37 -4.11
CA GLY A 148 -9.93 24.04 -4.20
C GLY A 148 -9.83 25.35 -4.98
N VAL A 149 -10.80 25.61 -5.86
CA VAL A 149 -10.89 26.83 -6.68
C VAL A 149 -12.29 27.43 -6.57
N ALA A 150 -12.38 28.76 -6.41
CA ALA A 150 -13.65 29.49 -6.40
C ALA A 150 -13.83 30.29 -7.71
N VAL A 151 -15.01 30.19 -8.32
CA VAL A 151 -15.35 30.80 -9.60
C VAL A 151 -16.70 31.55 -9.50
N PRO A 152 -16.72 32.89 -9.66
CA PRO A 152 -15.57 33.78 -9.72
C PRO A 152 -14.87 33.90 -8.35
N PRO A 153 -13.57 34.25 -8.30
CA PRO A 153 -12.82 34.36 -7.05
C PRO A 153 -13.17 35.62 -6.24
N ARG A 154 -13.87 36.58 -6.86
CA ARG A 154 -14.32 37.83 -6.24
C ARG A 154 -15.75 38.10 -6.68
N LEU A 155 -16.53 38.60 -5.75
CA LEU A 155 -17.95 38.89 -5.89
C LEU A 155 -18.17 40.31 -5.37
N PHE A 156 -19.10 41.03 -5.99
CA PHE A 156 -19.57 42.31 -5.45
C PHE A 156 -20.82 42.07 -4.64
N PHE A 157 -20.86 42.61 -3.42
CA PHE A 157 -22.06 42.56 -2.58
C PHE A 157 -23.09 43.57 -3.09
N GLY A 158 -24.32 43.12 -3.34
CA GLY A 158 -25.42 43.97 -3.80
C GLY A 158 -26.73 43.20 -3.85
N GLY A 159 -27.84 43.90 -4.08
CA GLY A 159 -29.19 43.32 -4.14
C GLY A 159 -30.18 43.97 -3.18
N VAL A 160 -31.44 43.55 -3.27
CA VAL A 160 -32.51 44.02 -2.37
C VAL A 160 -32.48 43.19 -1.10
N VAL A 161 -32.38 43.85 0.06
CA VAL A 161 -32.41 43.17 1.36
C VAL A 161 -33.74 42.43 1.52
N ARG A 162 -33.67 41.11 1.67
CA ARG A 162 -34.81 40.21 1.89
C ARG A 162 -34.48 39.25 3.03
N GLY A 163 -35.46 39.01 3.90
CA GLY A 163 -35.34 38.00 4.95
C GLY A 163 -35.49 36.58 4.40
N GLU A 164 -34.96 35.60 5.12
CA GLU A 164 -34.98 34.18 4.76
C GLU A 164 -36.40 33.68 4.41
N SER A 165 -37.38 33.97 5.25
CA SER A 165 -38.78 33.54 5.08
C SER A 165 -39.46 34.11 3.84
N ALA A 166 -38.90 35.18 3.24
CA ALA A 166 -39.39 35.79 2.01
C ALA A 166 -38.65 35.31 0.75
N MET A 167 -37.58 34.52 0.89
CA MET A 167 -36.85 33.94 -0.23
C MET A 167 -37.61 32.78 -0.85
N ARG A 168 -37.67 32.74 -2.18
CA ARG A 168 -38.35 31.69 -2.96
C ARG A 168 -37.51 31.20 -4.14
N ARG A 169 -36.56 32.00 -4.63
CA ARG A 169 -35.74 31.71 -5.82
C ARG A 169 -34.28 31.99 -5.53
N GLU A 170 -33.37 31.26 -6.18
CA GLU A 170 -31.92 31.47 -6.00
C GLU A 170 -31.47 32.90 -6.34
N SER A 171 -32.12 33.54 -7.33
CA SER A 171 -31.75 34.89 -7.79
C SER A 171 -32.00 35.97 -6.74
N GLN A 172 -32.73 35.63 -5.67
CA GLN A 172 -32.99 36.53 -4.55
C GLN A 172 -31.90 36.45 -3.48
N VAL A 173 -31.03 35.42 -3.51
CA VAL A 173 -29.94 35.22 -2.55
C VAL A 173 -28.76 36.15 -2.84
N GLY A 174 -28.33 36.22 -4.11
CA GLY A 174 -27.21 37.04 -4.53
C GLY A 174 -26.46 36.45 -5.73
N SER A 175 -25.22 36.90 -5.93
CA SER A 175 -24.33 36.39 -6.98
C SER A 175 -23.91 34.95 -6.68
N ALA A 176 -24.05 34.07 -7.68
CA ALA A 176 -23.61 32.69 -7.58
C ALA A 176 -22.08 32.59 -7.56
N VAL A 177 -21.58 31.65 -6.75
CA VAL A 177 -20.17 31.26 -6.69
C VAL A 177 -20.06 29.75 -6.71
N ARG A 178 -19.19 29.23 -7.55
CA ARG A 178 -18.90 27.80 -7.67
C ARG A 178 -17.58 27.48 -6.98
N PHE A 179 -17.58 26.47 -6.12
CA PHE A 179 -16.37 25.93 -5.53
C PHE A 179 -16.10 24.56 -6.15
N GLU A 180 -14.95 24.43 -6.80
CA GLU A 180 -14.48 23.17 -7.38
C GLU A 180 -13.37 22.62 -6.49
N VAL A 181 -13.61 21.46 -5.88
CA VAL A 181 -12.64 20.77 -5.03
C VAL A 181 -12.22 19.47 -5.71
N THR A 182 -10.92 19.33 -5.96
CA THR A 182 -10.33 18.16 -6.61
C THR A 182 -9.47 17.40 -5.63
N VAL A 183 -9.75 16.11 -5.47
CA VAL A 183 -8.89 15.15 -4.74
C VAL A 183 -8.10 14.37 -5.78
N SER A 184 -6.77 14.38 -5.68
CA SER A 184 -5.91 13.67 -6.61
C SER A 184 -4.87 12.81 -5.88
N HIS A 185 -4.59 11.63 -6.43
CA HIS A 185 -3.56 10.72 -5.97
C HIS A 185 -2.42 10.70 -6.99
N ARG A 186 -1.21 11.06 -6.56
CA ARG A 186 -0.02 11.07 -7.43
C ARG A 186 0.89 9.86 -7.18
N GLY A 187 0.29 8.67 -7.10
CA GLY A 187 0.96 7.39 -6.92
C GLY A 187 0.31 6.28 -7.76
N PRO A 188 0.86 5.06 -7.76
CA PRO A 188 0.27 3.95 -8.49
C PRO A 188 -1.14 3.65 -8.01
N SER A 189 -2.05 3.39 -8.95
CA SER A 189 -3.43 3.04 -8.61
C SER A 189 -3.44 1.69 -7.90
N LEU A 190 -3.84 1.68 -6.63
CA LEU A 190 -4.17 0.43 -5.95
C LEU A 190 -5.42 -0.17 -6.61
N LYS A 191 -5.40 -1.48 -6.85
CA LYS A 191 -6.52 -2.21 -7.48
C LYS A 191 -7.79 -2.11 -6.63
N THR A 192 -7.65 -1.94 -5.32
CA THR A 192 -8.74 -1.71 -4.38
C THR A 192 -8.70 -0.27 -3.90
N LEU A 193 -9.70 0.50 -4.31
CA LEU A 193 -9.96 1.80 -3.69
C LEU A 193 -10.73 1.51 -2.40
N GLY A 194 -10.06 1.71 -1.26
CA GLY A 194 -10.76 1.88 0.00
C GLY A 194 -11.72 3.08 -0.08
N SER A 195 -12.64 3.18 0.86
CA SER A 195 -13.52 4.34 0.95
C SER A 195 -12.73 5.54 1.48
N ALA A 196 -12.50 6.53 0.62
CA ALA A 196 -12.00 7.84 1.03
C ALA A 196 -13.18 8.80 1.25
N PHE A 197 -13.10 9.61 2.30
CA PHE A 197 -14.10 10.63 2.60
C PHE A 197 -13.45 12.00 2.58
N LEU A 198 -14.13 12.97 1.98
CA LEU A 198 -13.74 14.37 1.99
C LEU A 198 -14.73 15.15 2.85
N THR A 199 -14.22 15.84 3.88
CA THR A 199 -15.03 16.73 4.72
C THR A 199 -14.74 18.18 4.35
N LEU A 200 -15.76 18.90 3.90
CA LEU A 200 -15.68 20.33 3.59
C LEU A 200 -16.32 21.12 4.73
N LEU A 201 -15.54 22.03 5.33
CA LEU A 201 -16.06 22.99 6.29
C LEU A 201 -16.66 24.17 5.51
N TRP A 202 -17.98 24.28 5.54
CA TRP A 202 -18.71 25.27 4.75
C TRP A 202 -19.10 26.49 5.60
N PRO A 203 -18.72 27.72 5.21
CA PRO A 203 -19.01 28.93 5.98
C PRO A 203 -20.44 29.42 5.67
N GLN A 204 -21.43 28.74 6.27
CA GLN A 204 -22.85 28.98 6.01
C GLN A 204 -23.36 30.31 6.61
N GLU A 205 -22.95 30.62 7.84
CA GLU A 205 -23.43 31.76 8.60
C GLU A 205 -22.30 32.51 9.29
N LEU A 206 -22.52 33.81 9.49
CA LEU A 206 -21.71 34.66 10.36
C LEU A 206 -22.10 34.43 11.83
N PRO A 207 -21.23 34.76 12.79
CA PRO A 207 -21.55 34.72 14.22
C PRO A 207 -22.81 35.51 14.62
N SER A 208 -23.23 36.47 13.79
CA SER A 208 -24.46 37.23 13.98
C SER A 208 -25.75 36.47 13.59
N GLY A 209 -25.65 35.21 13.14
CA GLY A 209 -26.78 34.43 12.60
C GLY A 209 -27.25 34.88 11.22
N LYS A 210 -26.40 35.60 10.47
CA LYS A 210 -26.70 36.01 9.10
C LYS A 210 -26.07 35.03 8.13
N TRP A 211 -26.80 34.60 7.10
CA TRP A 211 -26.28 33.79 6.01
C TRP A 211 -25.09 34.46 5.32
N LEU A 212 -24.05 33.68 5.05
CA LEU A 212 -22.87 34.07 4.29
C LEU A 212 -22.85 33.38 2.93
N LEU A 213 -22.69 32.05 2.90
CA LEU A 213 -22.76 31.25 1.67
C LEU A 213 -23.87 30.20 1.77
N TYR A 214 -24.93 30.40 0.98
CA TYR A 214 -26.01 29.44 0.88
C TYR A 214 -25.66 28.31 -0.11
N PRO A 215 -25.59 27.03 0.32
CA PRO A 215 -25.28 25.93 -0.58
C PRO A 215 -26.50 25.60 -1.45
N LEU A 216 -26.47 25.99 -2.73
CA LEU A 216 -27.56 25.73 -3.69
C LEU A 216 -27.54 24.30 -4.24
N HIS A 217 -26.36 23.83 -4.63
CA HIS A 217 -26.17 22.53 -5.24
C HIS A 217 -24.80 21.98 -4.85
N MET A 218 -24.73 20.68 -4.64
CA MET A 218 -23.49 19.98 -4.34
C MET A 218 -23.52 18.62 -5.01
N GLU A 219 -22.49 18.32 -5.78
CA GLU A 219 -22.36 17.07 -6.51
C GLU A 219 -20.93 16.54 -6.42
N LEU A 220 -20.80 15.22 -6.40
CA LEU A 220 -19.53 14.55 -6.55
C LEU A 220 -19.34 14.16 -8.01
N ALA A 221 -18.47 14.88 -8.71
CA ALA A 221 -18.07 14.54 -10.07
C ALA A 221 -17.14 13.31 -10.06
N ALA A 222 -17.72 12.12 -10.16
CA ALA A 222 -17.00 10.85 -10.23
C ALA A 222 -17.30 10.10 -11.55
N PRO A 223 -16.44 9.16 -11.99
CA PRO A 223 -16.73 8.29 -13.12
C PRO A 223 -18.11 7.60 -12.97
N PRO A 224 -18.78 7.27 -14.09
CA PRO A 224 -20.12 6.71 -14.06
C PRO A 224 -20.21 5.48 -13.13
N GLY A 225 -21.20 5.49 -12.24
CA GLY A 225 -21.41 4.42 -11.25
C GLY A 225 -20.66 4.58 -9.92
N ARG A 226 -19.89 5.65 -9.71
CA ARG A 226 -19.23 5.97 -8.43
C ARG A 226 -19.61 7.33 -7.83
N GLY A 227 -20.55 8.04 -8.44
CA GLY A 227 -21.15 9.24 -7.86
C GLY A 227 -22.09 8.87 -6.73
N GLY A 228 -21.87 9.42 -5.55
CA GLY A 228 -22.78 9.32 -4.40
C GLY A 228 -23.27 10.70 -3.98
N PRO A 229 -24.44 10.81 -3.33
CA PRO A 229 -24.92 12.08 -2.81
C PRO A 229 -24.01 12.57 -1.69
N CYS A 230 -23.60 13.83 -1.74
CA CYS A 230 -22.94 14.49 -0.63
C CYS A 230 -23.95 14.71 0.51
N SER A 231 -23.49 14.64 1.76
CA SER A 231 -24.31 14.86 2.96
C SER A 231 -23.70 15.97 3.82
N PRO A 232 -24.50 16.88 4.41
CA PRO A 232 -25.96 17.01 4.29
C PRO A 232 -26.43 17.50 2.90
N PRO A 233 -27.73 17.36 2.55
CA PRO A 233 -28.24 17.83 1.27
C PRO A 233 -28.11 19.36 1.13
N ALA A 234 -27.79 19.81 -0.09
CA ALA A 234 -27.81 21.22 -0.44
C ALA A 234 -29.27 21.74 -0.54
N ASN A 235 -29.41 23.07 -0.59
CA ASN A 235 -30.67 23.80 -0.71
C ASN A 235 -31.70 23.51 0.41
N PRO A 236 -31.34 23.71 1.69
CA PRO A 236 -32.24 23.39 2.81
C PRO A 236 -33.56 24.18 2.82
N LEU A 237 -33.60 25.38 2.21
CA LEU A 237 -34.82 26.20 2.10
C LEU A 237 -35.67 25.87 0.87
N GLY A 238 -35.24 24.92 0.03
CA GLY A 238 -35.99 24.53 -1.17
C GLY A 238 -36.20 25.68 -2.16
N LEU A 239 -35.20 26.55 -2.33
CA LEU A 239 -35.28 27.66 -3.28
C LEU A 239 -35.40 27.12 -4.71
N ALA A 240 -36.29 27.72 -5.50
CA ALA A 240 -36.39 27.39 -6.92
C ALA A 240 -35.11 27.83 -7.65
N LEU A 241 -34.42 26.85 -8.23
CA LEU A 241 -33.21 27.06 -9.01
C LEU A 241 -33.57 27.62 -10.39
N VAL A 242 -32.76 28.54 -10.92
CA VAL A 242 -32.93 29.01 -12.29
C VAL A 242 -32.31 27.94 -13.19
N GLN A 243 -33.06 27.50 -14.21
CA GLN A 243 -32.51 26.56 -15.18
C GLN A 243 -31.34 27.22 -15.93
N PRO A 244 -30.24 26.48 -16.15
CA PRO A 244 -29.07 27.00 -16.87
C PRO A 244 -29.40 27.41 -18.31
#